data_AF-A0A6P0Y0U1-F1
#
_entry.id   AF-A0A6P0Y0U1-F1
#
_cell.length_a   1.000
_cell.length_b   1.000
_cell.length_c   1.000
_cell.angle_alpha   90.00
_cell.angle_beta   90.00
_cell.angle_gamma   90.00
#
_symmetry.space_group_name_H-M   'P 1'
#
loop_
_entity.id
_entity.type
_entity.pdbx_description
1 polymer ?
#
loop_
_entity_poly.entity_id
_entity_poly.type
_entity_poly.pdbx_seq_one_letter_code
_entity_poly.pdbx_strand_id
1 'polypeptide(L)'
;PHPGNLAVSLNGGVIFYDFGMMAEVRSLTKDQMIKTFFAILRKDVDQVLNTLITIGLIEPMPDIMPVKRLVNFLLENFTDKPVDFYNFDEIKEELYVLFEQQPFRLPSQMIFILKSISTLDGIARELDPDYSLVTCAQPFVKSITVAQGRGRVVGELAKQTRDFIKYKLQQPSKSEILIRQLETKIEDGEIQFRVRSIENDRLLKRINLALKILIYTCFSGFTFLSASVLLVGGFMKPAIVVCILSGLGFIFVLKSGFQLSVREKLDKMPDK
;
A
#
# COMPACT_ATOMS: atom_id res chain seq x y z
N PRO A 1 7.96 -10.66 25.64
CA PRO A 1 7.36 -10.23 26.93
C PRO A 1 5.83 -10.34 26.91
N HIS A 2 5.22 -10.55 28.08
CA HIS A 2 3.78 -10.41 28.31
C HIS A 2 3.61 -9.29 29.35
N PRO A 3 2.58 -8.42 29.28
CA PRO A 3 2.43 -7.30 30.22
C PRO A 3 2.48 -7.73 31.69
N GLY A 4 1.93 -8.91 32.02
CA GLY A 4 2.00 -9.49 33.37
C GLY A 4 3.39 -9.82 33.91
N ASN A 5 4.44 -9.77 33.07
CA ASN A 5 5.83 -10.03 33.48
C ASN A 5 6.62 -8.72 33.71
N LEU A 6 5.94 -7.58 33.74
CA LEU A 6 6.50 -6.25 33.99
C LEU A 6 5.83 -5.61 35.19
N ALA A 7 6.61 -4.91 36.01
CA ALA A 7 6.09 -4.03 37.06
C ALA A 7 6.88 -2.72 37.10
N VAL A 8 6.31 -1.72 37.77
CA VAL A 8 6.97 -0.43 38.00
C VAL A 8 7.32 -0.33 39.49
N SER A 9 8.59 -0.10 39.78
CA SER A 9 9.08 0.20 41.13
C SER A 9 8.54 1.55 41.61
N LEU A 10 8.49 1.77 42.92
CA LEU A 10 8.10 3.05 43.52
C LEU A 10 8.94 4.24 43.00
N ASN A 11 10.16 3.98 42.54
CA ASN A 11 11.06 5.00 41.98
C ASN A 11 10.91 5.17 40.45
N GLY A 12 9.90 4.56 39.83
CA GLY A 12 9.66 4.61 38.38
C GLY A 12 10.52 3.67 37.53
N GLY A 13 11.32 2.80 38.14
CA GLY A 13 12.11 1.79 37.42
C GLY A 13 11.24 0.62 36.92
N VAL A 14 11.53 0.08 35.74
CA VAL A 14 10.83 -1.11 35.20
C VAL A 14 11.48 -2.39 35.73
N ILE A 15 10.66 -3.28 36.29
CA ILE A 15 11.05 -4.58 36.84
C ILE A 15 10.58 -5.68 35.88
N PHE A 16 11.48 -6.61 35.54
CA PHE A 16 11.21 -7.77 34.68
C PHE A 16 11.19 -9.05 35.52
N TYR A 17 10.10 -9.82 35.45
CA TYR A 17 9.96 -11.08 36.20
C TYR A 17 10.38 -12.32 35.41
N ASP A 18 10.34 -12.28 34.08
CA ASP A 18 10.51 -13.45 33.22
C ASP A 18 11.43 -13.16 32.02
N PHE A 19 12.36 -14.07 31.78
CA PHE A 19 13.36 -14.05 30.71
C PHE A 19 13.30 -15.32 29.82
N GLY A 20 12.22 -16.11 29.88
CA GLY A 20 12.09 -17.37 29.14
C GLY A 20 12.00 -17.25 27.62
N MET A 21 11.73 -16.06 27.07
CA MET A 21 11.64 -15.78 25.62
C MET A 21 12.76 -14.84 25.14
N MET A 22 13.97 -14.94 25.70
CA MET A 22 15.11 -14.15 25.25
C MET A 22 15.67 -14.68 23.92
N ALA A 23 16.05 -13.77 23.03
CA ALA A 23 16.68 -14.07 21.75
C ALA A 23 18.04 -13.37 21.66
N GLU A 24 19.05 -14.09 21.17
CA GLU A 24 20.35 -13.50 20.86
C GLU A 24 20.35 -12.92 19.45
N VAL A 25 20.80 -11.67 19.32
CA VAL A 25 20.90 -10.97 18.04
C VAL A 25 22.37 -10.79 17.68
N ARG A 26 22.78 -11.29 16.51
CA ARG A 26 24.15 -11.14 16.01
C ARG A 26 24.51 -9.66 15.87
N SER A 27 25.78 -9.32 16.10
CA SER A 27 26.30 -7.95 16.00
C SER A 27 26.01 -7.29 14.64
N LEU A 28 26.21 -8.02 13.54
CA LEU A 28 25.91 -7.52 12.18
C LEU A 28 24.43 -7.13 12.02
N THR A 29 23.52 -7.95 12.52
CA THR A 29 22.07 -7.68 12.47
C THR A 29 21.72 -6.47 13.33
N LYS A 30 22.33 -6.34 14.51
CA LYS A 30 22.16 -5.18 15.39
C LYS A 30 22.57 -3.88 14.70
N ASP A 31 23.71 -3.87 14.02
CA ASP A 31 24.20 -2.68 13.30
C ASP A 31 23.25 -2.28 12.17
N GLN A 32 22.76 -3.26 11.40
CA GLN A 32 21.80 -3.01 10.33
C GLN A 32 20.46 -2.51 10.89
N MET A 33 19.97 -3.06 12.00
CA MET A 33 18.75 -2.58 12.65
C MET A 33 18.88 -1.13 13.13
N ILE A 34 20.04 -0.75 13.67
CA ILE A 34 20.33 0.65 14.03
C ILE A 34 20.33 1.53 12.77
N LYS A 35 20.96 1.09 11.68
CA LYS A 35 20.95 1.80 10.39
C LYS A 35 19.52 1.95 9.85
N THR A 36 18.70 0.90 9.87
CA THR A 36 17.28 0.95 9.47
C THR A 36 16.51 1.98 10.30
N PHE A 37 16.69 1.95 11.62
CA PHE A 37 16.02 2.89 12.52
C PHE A 37 16.38 4.35 12.19
N PHE A 38 17.67 4.64 11.96
CA PHE A 38 18.08 5.97 11.53
C PHE A 38 17.49 6.34 10.16
N ALA A 39 17.51 5.42 9.19
CA ALA A 39 16.95 5.64 7.87
C ALA A 39 15.46 6.03 7.92
N ILE A 40 14.69 5.35 8.78
CA ILE A 40 13.28 5.69 9.06
C ILE A 40 13.17 7.14 9.57
N LEU A 41 14.01 7.54 10.54
CA LEU A 41 13.99 8.92 11.07
C LEU A 41 14.33 10.00 10.02
N ARG A 42 15.09 9.66 8.97
CA ARG A 42 15.41 10.60 7.87
C ARG A 42 14.42 10.54 6.72
N LYS A 43 13.45 9.60 6.79
CA LYS A 43 12.60 9.23 5.66
C LYS A 43 13.44 8.82 4.43
N ASP A 44 14.55 8.12 4.66
CA ASP A 44 15.47 7.63 3.61
C ASP A 44 15.02 6.22 3.16
N VAL A 45 14.17 6.18 2.13
CA VAL A 45 13.55 4.96 1.60
C VAL A 45 14.59 3.95 1.12
N ASP A 46 15.58 4.42 0.36
CA ASP A 46 16.59 3.54 -0.25
C ASP A 46 17.47 2.89 0.83
N GLN A 47 17.83 3.64 1.88
CA GLN A 47 18.56 3.07 3.00
C GLN A 47 17.71 2.08 3.81
N VAL A 48 16.41 2.35 3.99
CA VAL A 48 15.49 1.39 4.63
C VAL A 48 15.44 0.08 3.83
N LEU A 49 15.21 0.14 2.51
CA LEU A 49 15.17 -1.05 1.67
C LEU A 49 16.46 -1.85 1.71
N ASN A 50 17.61 -1.19 1.54
CA ASN A 50 18.91 -1.85 1.54
C ASN A 50 19.20 -2.56 2.87
N THR A 51 18.86 -1.91 4.00
CA THR A 51 19.06 -2.52 5.32
C THR A 51 18.10 -3.68 5.56
N LEU A 52 16.84 -3.59 5.13
CA LEU A 52 15.87 -4.68 5.22
C LEU A 52 16.27 -5.89 4.36
N ILE A 53 16.79 -5.68 3.15
CA ILE A 53 17.35 -6.74 2.30
C ILE A 53 18.56 -7.38 3.00
N THR A 54 19.46 -6.57 3.56
CA THR A 54 20.67 -7.06 4.24
C THR A 54 20.34 -7.89 5.49
N ILE A 55 19.28 -7.52 6.22
CA ILE A 55 18.78 -8.28 7.38
C ILE A 55 18.08 -9.57 6.94
N GLY A 56 17.73 -9.71 5.66
CA GLY A 56 16.96 -10.84 5.13
C GLY A 56 15.46 -10.72 5.37
N LEU A 57 14.97 -9.49 5.58
CA LEU A 57 13.54 -9.21 5.72
C LEU A 57 12.83 -9.04 4.38
N ILE A 58 13.58 -8.66 3.35
CA ILE A 58 13.11 -8.53 1.97
C ILE A 58 14.00 -9.42 1.10
N GLU A 59 13.39 -10.29 0.32
CA GLU A 59 14.06 -11.11 -0.68
C GLU A 59 14.37 -10.26 -1.92
N PRO A 60 15.60 -10.33 -2.48
CA PRO A 60 15.92 -9.63 -3.72
C PRO A 60 15.00 -10.09 -4.85
N MET A 61 14.39 -9.12 -5.55
CA MET A 61 13.41 -9.37 -6.59
C MET A 61 13.71 -8.55 -7.84
N PRO A 62 13.27 -8.99 -9.03
CA PRO A 62 13.53 -8.28 -10.28
C PRO A 62 12.95 -6.86 -10.31
N ASP A 63 11.77 -6.67 -9.72
CA ASP A 63 11.11 -5.37 -9.61
C ASP A 63 10.86 -5.02 -8.13
N ILE A 64 11.73 -4.20 -7.56
CA ILE A 64 11.63 -3.74 -6.16
C ILE A 64 10.70 -2.52 -6.02
N MET A 65 10.23 -1.93 -7.13
CA MET A 65 9.45 -0.68 -7.11
C MET A 65 8.17 -0.77 -6.28
N PRO A 66 7.37 -1.86 -6.33
CA PRO A 66 6.19 -2.00 -5.47
C PRO A 66 6.54 -1.94 -3.98
N VAL A 67 7.65 -2.56 -3.58
CA VAL A 67 8.15 -2.52 -2.20
C VAL A 67 8.62 -1.11 -1.85
N LYS A 68 9.37 -0.45 -2.75
CA LYS A 68 9.86 0.92 -2.56
C LYS A 68 8.72 1.91 -2.35
N ARG A 69 7.68 1.85 -3.17
CA ARG A 69 6.49 2.70 -3.04
C ARG A 69 5.75 2.46 -1.73
N LEU A 70 5.57 1.19 -1.34
CA LEU A 70 4.96 0.88 -0.04
C LEU A 70 5.79 1.46 1.11
N VAL A 71 7.11 1.24 1.12
CA VAL A 71 7.98 1.77 2.17
C VAL A 71 7.93 3.31 2.20
N ASN A 72 7.95 3.98 1.04
CA ASN A 72 7.81 5.43 0.98
C ASN A 72 6.48 5.90 1.57
N PHE A 73 5.37 5.27 1.17
CA PHE A 73 4.04 5.55 1.70
C PHE A 73 3.99 5.35 3.22
N LEU A 74 4.61 4.29 3.74
CA LEU A 74 4.69 4.04 5.18
C LEU A 74 5.49 5.14 5.89
N LEU A 75 6.64 5.56 5.37
CA LEU A 75 7.45 6.62 5.98
C LEU A 75 6.76 7.99 5.95
N GLU A 76 6.01 8.30 4.89
CA GLU A 76 5.29 9.56 4.76
C GLU A 76 4.08 9.64 5.71
N ASN A 77 3.31 8.56 5.84
CA ASN A 77 2.04 8.56 6.55
C ASN A 77 2.14 8.10 8.02
N PHE A 78 3.08 7.20 8.36
CA PHE A 78 3.09 6.53 9.66
C PHE A 78 4.08 7.13 10.67
N THR A 79 4.87 8.13 10.28
CA THR A 79 5.83 8.78 11.20
C THR A 79 5.15 9.78 12.14
N ASP A 80 4.05 10.41 11.70
CA ASP A 80 3.54 11.64 12.31
C ASP A 80 2.09 11.56 12.85
N LYS A 81 1.28 10.55 12.48
CA LYS A 81 -0.14 10.44 12.87
C LYS A 81 -0.65 9.00 13.04
N PRO A 82 -1.70 8.76 13.84
CA PRO A 82 -2.41 7.48 13.85
C PRO A 82 -3.03 7.19 12.47
N VAL A 83 -3.14 5.90 12.15
CA VAL A 83 -3.49 5.36 10.83
C VAL A 83 -4.89 5.83 10.41
N ASP A 84 -4.96 6.56 9.29
CA ASP A 84 -6.23 6.89 8.63
C ASP A 84 -6.44 5.92 7.46
N PHE A 85 -7.47 5.06 7.55
CA PHE A 85 -7.73 3.96 6.61
C PHE A 85 -8.12 4.44 5.20
N TYR A 86 -8.37 5.74 5.01
CA TYR A 86 -8.76 6.31 3.72
C TYR A 86 -7.62 6.34 2.68
N ASN A 87 -6.35 6.29 3.09
CA ASN A 87 -5.21 6.36 2.16
C ASN A 87 -4.85 5.01 1.50
N PHE A 88 -5.54 3.92 1.85
CA PHE A 88 -5.25 2.60 1.28
C PHE A 88 -5.57 2.47 -0.21
N ASP A 89 -6.47 3.30 -0.73
CA ASP A 89 -6.82 3.33 -2.16
C ASP A 89 -5.62 3.66 -3.05
N GLU A 90 -4.65 4.43 -2.54
CA GLU A 90 -3.48 4.87 -3.30
C GLU A 90 -2.42 3.78 -3.50
N ILE A 91 -2.42 2.74 -2.65
CA ILE A 91 -1.41 1.67 -2.63
C ILE A 91 -1.98 0.27 -2.94
N LYS A 92 -3.21 0.17 -3.47
CA LYS A 92 -3.87 -1.12 -3.73
C LYS A 92 -3.12 -1.98 -4.74
N GLU A 93 -2.62 -1.36 -5.80
CA GLU A 93 -1.88 -2.04 -6.86
C GLU A 93 -0.56 -2.60 -6.31
N GLU A 94 0.17 -1.80 -5.54
CA GLU A 94 1.40 -2.19 -4.85
C GLU A 94 1.14 -3.34 -3.88
N LEU A 95 0.10 -3.25 -3.04
CA LEU A 95 -0.27 -4.32 -2.12
C LEU A 95 -0.58 -5.63 -2.85
N TYR A 96 -1.28 -5.58 -3.98
CA TYR A 96 -1.56 -6.76 -4.78
C TYR A 96 -0.28 -7.46 -5.25
N VAL A 97 0.67 -6.70 -5.82
CA VAL A 97 1.96 -7.26 -6.27
C VAL A 97 2.74 -7.86 -5.11
N LEU A 98 2.70 -7.22 -3.94
CA LEU A 98 3.35 -7.74 -2.73
C LEU A 98 2.71 -9.03 -2.22
N PHE A 99 1.39 -9.17 -2.33
CA PHE A 99 0.70 -10.42 -1.99
C PHE A 99 1.05 -11.55 -2.95
N GLU A 100 1.19 -11.25 -4.24
CA GLU A 100 1.51 -12.23 -5.27
C GLU A 100 2.98 -12.70 -5.16
N GLN A 101 3.92 -11.76 -5.01
CA GLN A 101 5.36 -12.05 -5.04
C GLN A 101 5.93 -12.38 -3.66
N GLN A 102 5.20 -12.05 -2.57
CA GLN A 102 5.59 -12.32 -1.18
C GLN A 102 7.07 -11.99 -0.87
N PRO A 103 7.56 -10.78 -1.18
CA PRO A 103 8.98 -10.47 -1.04
C PRO A 103 9.43 -10.39 0.42
N PHE A 104 8.50 -10.22 1.36
CA PHE A 104 8.81 -10.15 2.78
C PHE A 104 9.02 -11.54 3.37
N ARG A 105 10.21 -11.76 3.94
CA ARG A 105 10.55 -12.95 4.72
C ARG A 105 10.75 -12.55 6.16
N LEU A 106 10.11 -13.21 7.11
CA LEU A 106 10.32 -12.90 8.52
C LEU A 106 11.12 -14.03 9.19
N PRO A 107 12.44 -13.83 9.44
CA PRO A 107 13.23 -14.80 10.19
C PRO A 107 12.64 -15.04 11.56
N SER A 108 12.69 -16.27 12.06
CA SER A 108 12.13 -16.67 13.36
C SER A 108 12.63 -15.82 14.52
N GLN A 109 13.90 -15.41 14.49
CA GLN A 109 14.51 -14.53 15.50
C GLN A 109 13.88 -13.13 15.53
N MET A 110 13.43 -12.62 14.38
CA MET A 110 12.81 -11.29 14.28
C MET A 110 11.41 -11.25 14.91
N ILE A 111 10.72 -12.40 14.97
CA ILE A 111 9.41 -12.50 15.64
C ILE A 111 9.50 -12.11 17.10
N PHE A 112 10.56 -12.53 17.81
CA PHE A 112 10.77 -12.17 19.22
C PHE A 112 10.99 -10.67 19.41
N ILE A 113 11.68 -10.03 18.47
CA ILE A 113 11.94 -8.59 18.47
C ILE A 113 10.64 -7.83 18.22
N LEU A 114 9.90 -8.18 17.16
CA LEU A 114 8.62 -7.56 16.83
C LEU A 114 7.60 -7.72 17.95
N LYS A 115 7.51 -8.92 18.54
CA LYS A 115 6.67 -9.17 19.72
C LYS A 115 7.07 -8.27 20.88
N SER A 116 8.36 -8.10 21.13
CA SER A 116 8.85 -7.25 22.22
C SER A 116 8.53 -5.76 21.99
N ILE A 117 8.77 -5.25 20.78
CA ILE A 117 8.44 -3.87 20.41
C ILE A 117 6.93 -3.64 20.50
N SER A 118 6.12 -4.54 19.93
CA SER A 118 4.67 -4.42 19.95
C SER A 118 4.08 -4.47 21.35
N THR A 119 4.58 -5.36 22.22
CA THR A 119 4.15 -5.39 23.63
C THR A 119 4.52 -4.09 24.35
N LEU A 120 5.75 -3.59 24.18
CA LEU A 120 6.20 -2.37 24.85
C LEU A 120 5.46 -1.12 24.33
N ASP A 121 5.27 -1.00 23.01
CA ASP A 121 4.51 0.08 22.38
C ASP A 121 3.04 0.04 22.80
N GLY A 122 2.44 -1.15 22.89
CA GLY A 122 1.07 -1.33 23.39
C GLY A 122 0.91 -0.87 24.85
N ILE A 123 1.82 -1.29 25.73
CA ILE A 123 1.82 -0.85 27.14
C ILE A 123 2.01 0.67 27.24
N ALA A 124 2.94 1.23 26.45
CA ALA A 124 3.20 2.66 26.47
C ALA A 124 1.97 3.49 26.04
N ARG A 125 1.28 3.08 24.96
CA ARG A 125 0.06 3.76 24.50
C ARG A 125 -1.14 3.57 25.42
N GLU A 126 -1.20 2.45 26.14
CA GLU A 126 -2.25 2.24 27.16
C GLU A 126 -2.05 3.15 28.36
N LEU A 127 -0.79 3.46 28.72
CA LEU A 127 -0.46 4.39 29.81
C LEU A 127 -0.53 5.86 29.40
N ASP A 128 -0.11 6.19 28.17
CA ASP A 128 -0.09 7.53 27.62
C ASP A 128 -0.61 7.51 26.16
N PRO A 129 -1.87 7.93 25.91
CA PRO A 129 -2.45 7.93 24.57
C PRO A 129 -1.71 8.84 23.57
N ASP A 130 -1.01 9.87 24.05
CA ASP A 130 -0.24 10.81 23.22
C ASP A 130 1.21 10.34 23.00
N TYR A 131 1.57 9.16 23.53
CA TYR A 131 2.88 8.57 23.39
C TYR A 131 3.29 8.41 21.92
N SER A 132 4.52 8.83 21.60
CA SER A 132 5.17 8.57 20.33
C SER A 132 6.52 7.89 20.53
N LEU A 133 6.62 6.65 20.05
CA LEU A 133 7.85 5.85 20.04
C LEU A 133 9.02 6.60 19.41
N VAL A 134 8.76 7.35 18.33
CA VAL A 134 9.76 8.13 17.59
C VAL A 134 10.40 9.19 18.48
N THR A 135 9.57 9.95 19.23
CA THR A 135 10.02 11.01 20.13
C THR A 135 10.81 10.45 21.31
N CYS A 136 10.32 9.37 21.93
CA CYS A 136 10.98 8.75 23.08
C CYS A 136 12.32 8.08 22.74
N ALA A 137 12.49 7.58 21.52
CA ALA A 137 13.74 6.95 21.08
C ALA A 137 14.86 7.99 20.80
N GLN A 138 14.53 9.23 20.47
CA GLN A 138 15.49 10.28 20.10
C GLN A 138 16.64 10.52 21.11
N PRO A 139 16.43 10.61 22.44
CA PRO A 139 17.52 10.77 23.40
C PRO A 139 18.42 9.53 23.52
N PHE A 140 17.87 8.32 23.46
CA PHE A 140 18.65 7.08 23.44
C PHE A 140 19.56 7.04 22.21
N VAL A 141 19.03 7.47 21.07
CA VAL A 141 19.75 7.58 19.80
C VAL A 141 20.89 8.60 19.88
N LYS A 142 20.67 9.71 20.60
CA LYS A 142 21.71 10.71 20.86
C LYS A 142 22.79 10.18 21.82
N SER A 143 22.43 9.41 22.84
CA SER A 143 23.39 8.91 23.84
C SER A 143 24.29 7.81 23.28
N ILE A 144 23.76 6.90 22.45
CA ILE A 144 24.58 5.96 21.68
C ILE A 144 25.52 6.68 20.70
N THR A 145 25.19 7.91 20.27
CA THR A 145 26.06 8.70 19.38
C THR A 145 27.24 9.34 20.15
N VAL A 146 27.03 9.79 21.39
CA VAL A 146 28.02 10.58 22.16
C VAL A 146 29.00 9.69 22.95
N ALA A 147 28.59 8.50 23.39
CA ALA A 147 29.41 7.63 24.24
C ALA A 147 30.56 6.87 23.50
N GLN A 148 30.76 7.09 22.19
CA GLN A 148 31.42 6.11 21.31
C GLN A 148 32.80 6.53 20.77
N GLY A 149 33.81 6.58 21.63
CA GLY A 149 35.22 6.76 21.26
C GLY A 149 36.02 5.47 20.98
N ARG A 150 35.43 4.28 20.77
CA ARG A 150 36.19 3.01 20.86
C ARG A 150 35.89 1.86 19.86
N GLY A 151 35.19 2.06 18.75
CA GLY A 151 34.89 0.93 17.83
C GLY A 151 34.93 1.26 16.34
N ARG A 152 35.58 0.40 15.54
CA ARG A 152 35.74 0.50 14.06
C ARG A 152 34.40 0.47 13.30
N VAL A 153 33.34 0.00 13.93
CA VAL A 153 31.93 0.00 13.45
C VAL A 153 31.33 1.41 13.40
N VAL A 154 31.92 2.37 14.14
CA VAL A 154 31.38 3.72 14.36
C VAL A 154 31.87 4.75 13.32
N GLY A 155 32.91 4.45 12.54
CA GLY A 155 33.42 5.39 11.52
C GLY A 155 32.44 5.66 10.37
N GLU A 156 31.67 4.64 9.97
CA GLU A 156 30.60 4.78 8.98
C GLU A 156 29.34 5.42 9.57
N LEU A 157 29.00 5.09 10.80
CA LEU A 157 27.81 5.62 11.49
C LEU A 157 27.97 7.09 11.91
N ALA A 158 29.19 7.51 12.29
CA ALA A 158 29.50 8.91 12.57
C ALA A 158 29.42 9.81 11.33
N LYS A 159 29.78 9.28 10.15
CA LYS A 159 29.50 9.93 8.86
C LYS A 159 27.99 10.07 8.67
N GLN A 160 27.25 8.96 8.77
CA GLN A 160 25.81 8.98 8.58
C GLN A 160 25.11 9.98 9.52
N THR A 161 25.42 10.04 10.81
CA THR A 161 24.73 10.95 11.75
C THR A 161 25.16 12.41 11.57
N ARG A 162 26.42 12.68 11.21
CA ARG A 162 26.83 14.02 10.76
C ARG A 162 26.03 14.43 9.53
N ASP A 163 25.79 13.52 8.60
CA ASP A 163 24.98 13.77 7.42
C ASP A 163 23.50 14.01 7.76
N PHE A 164 22.95 13.42 8.84
CA PHE A 164 21.58 13.75 9.32
C PHE A 164 21.47 15.16 9.90
N ILE A 165 22.44 15.53 10.75
CA ILE A 165 22.47 16.86 11.36
C ILE A 165 22.69 17.91 10.27
N LYS A 166 23.57 17.61 9.31
CA LYS A 166 23.81 18.43 8.14
C LYS A 166 22.58 18.48 7.21
N TYR A 167 21.87 17.37 7.00
CA TYR A 167 20.62 17.31 6.25
C TYR A 167 19.50 18.15 6.90
N LYS A 168 19.39 18.12 8.23
CA LYS A 168 18.41 18.93 8.97
C LYS A 168 18.77 20.42 9.02
N LEU A 169 20.07 20.76 8.95
CA LEU A 169 20.57 22.14 8.94
C LEU A 169 20.70 22.74 7.53
N GLN A 170 20.89 21.91 6.50
CA GLN A 170 21.03 22.30 5.09
C GLN A 170 19.77 22.01 4.29
N GLN A 171 18.62 21.83 4.95
CA GLN A 171 17.37 21.53 4.27
C GLN A 171 17.11 22.65 3.25
N PRO A 172 17.16 22.36 1.94
CA PRO A 172 16.99 23.40 0.95
C PRO A 172 15.52 23.80 0.90
N SER A 173 15.26 25.01 0.43
CA SER A 173 13.91 25.56 0.30
C SER A 173 12.98 24.55 -0.39
N LYS A 174 11.70 24.54 0.00
CA LYS A 174 10.68 23.57 -0.49
C LYS A 174 10.65 23.43 -2.03
N SER A 175 11.10 24.45 -2.77
CA SER A 175 11.22 24.45 -4.23
C SER A 175 12.30 23.54 -4.77
N GLU A 176 13.46 23.42 -4.12
CA GLU A 176 14.54 22.54 -4.59
C GLU A 176 14.22 21.05 -4.36
N ILE A 177 13.47 20.76 -3.29
CA ILE A 177 12.95 19.40 -3.03
C ILE A 177 11.96 19.00 -4.13
N LEU A 178 11.10 19.93 -4.56
CA LEU A 178 10.13 19.71 -5.64
C LEU A 178 10.82 19.48 -6.99
N ILE A 179 11.88 20.24 -7.29
CA ILE A 179 12.68 20.05 -8.51
C ILE A 179 13.40 18.71 -8.50
N ARG A 180 13.99 18.32 -7.36
CA ARG A 180 14.62 16.99 -7.23
C ARG A 180 13.63 15.85 -7.32
N GLN A 181 12.43 16.00 -6.75
CA GLN A 181 11.35 15.01 -6.87
C GLN A 181 10.84 14.88 -8.30
N LEU A 182 10.81 15.98 -9.06
CA LEU A 182 10.53 15.93 -10.50
C LEU A 182 11.64 15.22 -11.26
N GLU A 183 12.90 15.52 -10.94
CA GLU A 183 14.08 14.89 -11.56
C GLU A 183 14.15 13.38 -11.28
N THR A 184 13.93 12.95 -10.04
CA THR A 184 13.89 11.51 -9.68
C THR A 184 12.70 10.79 -10.33
N LYS A 185 11.53 11.43 -10.40
CA LYS A 185 10.37 10.86 -11.14
C LYS A 185 10.62 10.78 -12.65
N ILE A 186 11.51 11.60 -13.21
CA ILE A 186 11.93 11.52 -14.62
C ILE A 186 12.96 10.40 -14.81
N GLU A 187 13.97 10.30 -13.94
CA GLU A 187 15.03 9.29 -14.00
C GLU A 187 14.53 7.87 -13.76
N ASP A 188 13.61 7.68 -12.80
CA ASP A 188 12.98 6.38 -12.52
C ASP A 188 11.94 5.98 -13.60
N GLY A 189 11.76 6.81 -14.64
CA GLY A 189 10.73 6.60 -15.68
C GLY A 189 9.29 6.70 -15.15
N GLU A 190 9.11 7.24 -13.95
CA GLU A 190 7.84 7.37 -13.24
C GLU A 190 6.98 8.56 -13.69
N ILE A 191 7.42 9.36 -14.67
CA ILE A 191 6.48 10.08 -15.53
C ILE A 191 5.79 9.07 -16.45
N GLN A 192 5.10 8.11 -15.84
CA GLN A 192 3.80 7.76 -16.34
C GLN A 192 3.01 9.05 -16.24
N PHE A 193 2.80 9.73 -17.37
CA PHE A 193 1.54 10.42 -17.54
C PHE A 193 0.50 9.33 -17.22
N ARG A 194 0.01 9.32 -15.98
CA ARG A 194 -1.25 8.67 -15.63
C ARG A 194 -2.32 9.54 -16.27
N VAL A 195 -2.29 9.63 -17.61
CA VAL A 195 -3.50 9.51 -18.37
C VAL A 195 -4.00 8.14 -17.90
N ARG A 196 -4.77 8.12 -16.79
CA ARG A 196 -5.98 7.29 -16.78
C ARG A 196 -6.56 7.61 -18.13
N SER A 197 -6.27 6.76 -19.12
CA SER A 197 -6.60 7.12 -20.47
C SER A 197 -8.12 7.13 -20.43
N ILE A 198 -8.65 8.35 -20.44
CA ILE A 198 -10.09 8.57 -20.53
C ILE A 198 -10.58 7.75 -21.74
N GLU A 199 -9.71 7.53 -22.72
CA GLU A 199 -9.80 6.56 -23.79
C GLU A 199 -9.98 5.08 -23.35
N ASN A 200 -9.16 4.49 -22.47
CA ASN A 200 -9.38 3.10 -22.02
C ASN A 200 -10.68 2.96 -21.24
N ASP A 201 -11.03 3.92 -20.39
CA ASP A 201 -12.31 3.92 -19.69
C ASP A 201 -13.50 4.08 -20.67
N ARG A 202 -13.35 4.89 -21.72
CA ARG A 202 -14.35 5.04 -22.80
C ARG A 202 -14.46 3.75 -23.63
N LEU A 203 -13.35 3.11 -23.96
CA LEU A 203 -13.31 1.85 -24.71
C LEU A 203 -13.93 0.70 -23.89
N LEU A 204 -13.57 0.55 -22.62
CA LEU A 204 -14.16 -0.44 -21.72
C LEU A 204 -15.66 -0.21 -21.53
N LYS A 205 -16.10 1.05 -21.40
CA LYS A 205 -17.54 1.38 -21.37
C LYS A 205 -18.25 1.04 -22.68
N ARG A 206 -17.61 1.22 -23.84
CA ARG A 206 -18.16 0.82 -25.15
C ARG A 206 -18.26 -0.70 -25.27
N ILE A 207 -17.21 -1.44 -24.89
CA ILE A 207 -17.21 -2.90 -24.87
C ILE A 207 -18.31 -3.43 -23.95
N ASN A 208 -18.42 -2.91 -22.72
CA ASN A 208 -19.46 -3.33 -21.78
C ASN A 208 -20.88 -3.04 -22.28
N LEU A 209 -21.09 -1.92 -22.96
CA LEU A 209 -22.39 -1.57 -23.56
C LEU A 209 -22.70 -2.48 -24.76
N ALA A 210 -21.72 -2.74 -25.63
CA ALA A 210 -21.86 -3.68 -26.75
C ALA A 210 -22.17 -5.10 -26.27
N LEU A 211 -21.49 -5.59 -25.22
CA LEU A 211 -21.76 -6.87 -24.60
C LEU A 211 -23.18 -6.95 -24.03
N LYS A 212 -23.66 -5.89 -23.34
CA LYS A 212 -25.05 -5.83 -22.86
C LYS A 212 -26.07 -5.92 -24.00
N ILE A 213 -25.86 -5.19 -25.10
CA ILE A 213 -26.73 -5.24 -26.27
C ILE A 213 -26.73 -6.64 -26.89
N LEU A 214 -25.56 -7.28 -27.00
CA LEU A 214 -25.44 -8.63 -27.54
C LEU A 214 -26.20 -9.64 -26.67
N ILE A 215 -26.03 -9.58 -25.34
CA ILE A 215 -26.76 -10.44 -24.39
C ILE A 215 -28.26 -10.24 -24.52
N TYR A 216 -28.74 -8.99 -24.53
CA TYR A 216 -30.18 -8.71 -24.65
C TYR A 216 -30.75 -9.11 -26.02
N THR A 217 -29.99 -8.93 -27.10
CA THR A 217 -30.39 -9.38 -28.45
C THR A 217 -30.53 -10.89 -28.49
N CYS A 218 -29.52 -11.64 -28.01
CA CYS A 218 -29.58 -13.09 -27.92
C CYS A 218 -30.76 -13.56 -27.07
N PHE A 219 -30.95 -12.99 -25.88
CA PHE A 219 -32.03 -13.36 -24.98
C PHE A 219 -33.42 -13.08 -25.60
N SER A 220 -33.61 -11.92 -26.22
CA SER A 220 -34.87 -11.57 -26.89
C SER A 220 -35.15 -12.47 -28.11
N GLY A 221 -34.11 -12.84 -28.87
CA GLY A 221 -34.21 -13.72 -30.03
C GLY A 221 -34.54 -15.16 -29.65
N PHE A 222 -33.88 -15.71 -28.62
CA PHE A 222 -34.19 -17.06 -28.12
C PHE A 222 -35.61 -17.15 -27.55
N THR A 223 -36.04 -16.14 -26.79
CA THR A 223 -37.41 -16.09 -26.27
C THR A 223 -38.45 -15.92 -27.38
N PHE A 224 -38.16 -15.15 -28.44
CA PHE A 224 -39.02 -15.02 -29.61
C PHE A 224 -39.17 -16.34 -30.40
N LEU A 225 -38.05 -17.03 -30.64
CA LEU A 225 -38.06 -18.35 -31.28
C LEU A 225 -38.82 -19.37 -30.44
N SER A 226 -38.60 -19.37 -29.12
CA SER A 226 -39.33 -20.24 -28.19
C SER A 226 -40.84 -19.98 -28.20
N ALA A 227 -41.26 -18.70 -28.22
CA ALA A 227 -42.68 -18.33 -28.35
C ALA A 227 -43.28 -18.83 -29.68
N SER A 228 -42.53 -18.74 -30.77
CA SER A 228 -42.97 -19.17 -32.10
C SER A 228 -43.18 -20.68 -32.17
N VAL A 229 -42.26 -21.47 -31.59
CA VAL A 229 -42.38 -22.94 -31.52
C VAL A 229 -43.55 -23.37 -30.64
N LEU A 230 -43.76 -22.71 -29.49
CA LEU A 230 -44.89 -23.01 -28.59
C LEU A 230 -46.26 -22.70 -29.23
N LEU A 231 -46.32 -21.68 -30.08
CA LEU A 231 -47.52 -21.32 -30.83
C LEU A 231 -47.86 -22.41 -31.87
N VAL A 232 -46.87 -22.90 -32.60
CA VAL A 232 -47.04 -24.03 -33.54
C VAL A 232 -47.39 -25.33 -32.80
N GLY A 233 -46.87 -25.53 -31.59
CA GLY A 233 -47.16 -26.68 -30.73
C GLY A 233 -48.55 -26.67 -30.06
N GLY A 234 -49.39 -25.66 -30.32
CA GLY A 234 -50.77 -25.61 -29.81
C GLY A 234 -50.94 -25.15 -28.36
N PHE A 235 -49.86 -24.76 -27.67
CA PHE A 235 -49.90 -24.28 -26.29
C PHE A 235 -50.08 -22.75 -26.22
N MET A 236 -51.32 -22.29 -26.43
CA MET A 236 -51.65 -20.85 -26.55
C MET A 236 -51.30 -20.02 -25.29
N LYS A 237 -51.59 -20.53 -24.09
CA LYS A 237 -51.35 -19.79 -22.82
C LYS A 237 -49.85 -19.51 -22.56
N PRO A 238 -48.93 -20.51 -22.59
CA PRO A 238 -47.51 -20.23 -22.38
C PRO A 238 -46.88 -19.47 -23.55
N ALA A 239 -47.36 -19.63 -24.79
CA ALA A 239 -46.88 -18.86 -25.94
C ALA A 239 -47.08 -17.34 -25.76
N ILE A 240 -48.24 -16.93 -25.23
CA ILE A 240 -48.54 -15.51 -24.95
C ILE A 240 -47.60 -14.95 -23.88
N VAL A 241 -47.33 -15.70 -22.81
CA VAL A 241 -46.43 -15.27 -21.72
C VAL A 241 -45.00 -15.07 -22.23
N VAL A 242 -44.48 -16.02 -23.03
CA VAL A 242 -43.13 -15.93 -23.59
C VAL A 242 -43.03 -14.81 -24.63
N CYS A 243 -44.10 -14.55 -25.39
CA CYS A 243 -44.19 -13.44 -26.34
C CYS A 243 -44.12 -12.07 -25.65
N ILE A 244 -44.85 -11.89 -24.53
CA ILE A 244 -44.79 -10.66 -23.72
C ILE A 244 -43.38 -10.47 -23.15
N LEU A 245 -42.74 -11.55 -22.69
CA LEU A 245 -41.39 -11.50 -22.14
C LEU A 245 -40.34 -11.14 -23.19
N SER A 246 -40.49 -11.63 -24.43
CA SER A 246 -39.68 -11.24 -25.58
C SER A 246 -39.87 -9.75 -25.92
N GLY A 247 -41.12 -9.26 -25.91
CA GLY A 247 -41.43 -7.84 -26.12
C GLY A 247 -40.76 -6.92 -25.07
N LEU A 248 -40.77 -7.32 -23.80
CA LEU A 248 -40.04 -6.59 -22.74
C LEU A 248 -38.53 -6.60 -22.99
N GLY A 249 -37.95 -7.74 -23.38
CA GLY A 249 -36.55 -7.84 -23.75
C GLY A 249 -36.17 -6.91 -24.91
N PHE A 250 -37.05 -6.78 -25.91
CA PHE A 250 -36.85 -5.88 -27.04
C PHE A 250 -36.84 -4.40 -26.64
N ILE A 251 -37.66 -4.00 -25.66
CA ILE A 251 -37.64 -2.63 -25.11
C ILE A 251 -36.29 -2.31 -24.46
N PHE A 252 -35.68 -3.27 -23.75
CA PHE A 252 -34.34 -3.09 -23.18
C PHE A 252 -33.27 -2.94 -24.27
N VAL A 253 -33.35 -3.72 -25.35
CA VAL A 253 -32.46 -3.57 -26.52
C VAL A 253 -32.58 -2.17 -27.13
N LEU A 254 -33.81 -1.68 -27.34
CA LEU A 254 -34.04 -0.34 -27.88
C LEU A 254 -33.50 0.76 -26.95
N LYS A 255 -33.74 0.65 -25.64
CA LYS A 255 -33.23 1.62 -24.65
C LYS A 255 -31.71 1.65 -24.61
N SER A 256 -31.06 0.48 -24.62
CA SER A 256 -29.60 0.38 -24.65
C SER A 256 -29.00 0.86 -25.98
N GLY A 257 -29.65 0.58 -27.12
CA GLY A 257 -29.27 1.10 -28.43
C GLY A 257 -29.37 2.62 -28.52
N PHE A 258 -30.44 3.21 -27.96
CA PHE A 258 -30.60 4.66 -27.88
C PHE A 258 -29.51 5.32 -27.04
N GLN A 259 -29.18 4.73 -25.86
CA GLN A 259 -28.08 5.22 -25.02
C GLN A 259 -26.73 5.17 -25.73
N LEU A 260 -26.47 4.15 -26.55
CA LEU A 260 -25.25 4.06 -27.35
C LEU A 260 -25.20 5.18 -28.41
N SER A 261 -26.30 5.41 -29.12
CA SER A 261 -26.38 6.42 -30.18
C SER A 261 -26.26 7.85 -29.64
N VAL A 262 -26.83 8.12 -28.45
CA VAL A 262 -26.67 9.40 -27.74
C VAL A 262 -25.22 9.61 -27.30
N ARG A 263 -24.55 8.57 -26.78
CA ARG A 263 -23.14 8.65 -26.38
C ARG A 263 -22.20 8.82 -27.58
N GLU A 264 -22.46 8.15 -28.69
CA GLU A 264 -21.68 8.31 -29.92
C GLU A 264 -21.81 9.73 -30.50
N LYS A 265 -22.99 10.35 -30.38
CA LYS A 265 -23.21 11.75 -30.76
C LYS A 265 -22.51 12.74 -29.83
N LEU A 266 -22.52 12.49 -28.52
CA LEU A 266 -21.82 13.33 -27.53
C LEU A 266 -20.30 13.28 -27.72
N ASP A 267 -19.74 12.11 -28.02
CA ASP A 267 -18.30 11.93 -28.26
C ASP A 267 -17.83 12.56 -29.59
N LYS A 268 -18.73 12.78 -30.56
CA LYS A 268 -18.44 13.43 -31.85
C LYS A 268 -18.56 14.96 -31.79
N MET A 269 -19.03 15.55 -30.69
CA MET A 269 -18.96 17.00 -30.51
C MET A 269 -17.53 17.36 -30.12
N PRO A 270 -16.78 18.13 -30.94
CA PRO A 270 -15.50 18.65 -30.49
C PRO A 270 -15.75 19.54 -29.27
N ASP A 271 -15.08 19.24 -28.15
CA ASP A 271 -15.02 20.10 -26.97
C ASP A 271 -14.66 21.52 -27.44
N LYS A 272 -15.62 22.44 -27.33
CA LYS A 272 -15.44 23.87 -27.56
C LYS A 272 -15.19 24.58 -26.25
#